data_AF-A0A540UVB6-F1
#
_entry.id   AF-A0A540UVB6-F1
#
_cell.length_a   1.000
_cell.length_b   1.000
_cell.length_c   1.000
_cell.angle_alpha   90.00
_cell.angle_beta   90.00
_cell.angle_gamma   90.00
#
_symmetry.space_group_name_H-M   'P 1'
#
loop_
_entity.id
_entity.type
_entity.pdbx_description
1 polymer ?
#
loop_
_entity_poly.entity_id
_entity_poly.type
_entity_poly.pdbx_seq_one_letter_code
_entity_poly.pdbx_strand_id
1 'polypeptide(L)' 'IIQSTRFYGKVLVLDMQFGRFAIIGPDDLEEPGYLEYVFNKTEEEAEDLREYLMELLS' A
#
# COMPACT_ATOMS: atom_id res chain seq x y z
N ILE A 1 0.19 3.19 9.25
CA ILE A 1 1.26 2.35 8.65
C ILE A 1 2.14 1.81 9.76
N ILE A 2 2.55 0.55 9.69
CA ILE A 2 3.50 -0.06 10.64
C ILE A 2 4.78 -0.45 9.89
N GLN A 3 5.90 0.13 10.30
CA GLN A 3 7.24 -0.21 9.80
C GLN A 3 7.93 -1.17 10.78
N SER A 4 8.57 -2.22 10.26
CA SER A 4 9.35 -3.16 11.05
C SER A 4 10.46 -3.78 10.21
N THR A 5 11.61 -4.07 10.84
CA THR A 5 12.67 -4.85 10.21
C THR A 5 12.24 -6.27 9.84
N ARG A 6 11.12 -6.76 10.41
CA ARG A 6 10.52 -8.06 10.10
C ARG A 6 9.84 -8.12 8.73
N PHE A 7 9.68 -6.98 8.05
CA PHE A 7 9.07 -6.89 6.72
C PHE A 7 10.10 -6.66 5.61
N TYR A 8 11.41 -6.73 5.91
CA TYR A 8 12.48 -6.73 4.91
C TYR A 8 12.40 -5.56 3.89
N GLY A 9 12.14 -4.34 4.37
CA GLY A 9 12.00 -3.15 3.51
C GLY A 9 10.57 -2.88 3.03
N LYS A 10 9.61 -3.75 3.37
CA LYS A 10 8.17 -3.53 3.15
C LYS A 10 7.50 -2.88 4.37
N VAL A 11 6.28 -2.39 4.18
CA VAL A 11 5.45 -1.77 5.22
C VAL A 11 4.09 -2.47 5.33
N LEU A 12 3.55 -2.57 6.54
CA LEU A 12 2.18 -3.01 6.75
C LEU A 12 1.24 -1.79 6.65
N VAL A 13 0.36 -1.83 5.66
CA VAL A 13 -0.70 -0.84 5.43
C VAL A 13 -2.02 -1.43 5.92
N LEU A 14 -2.76 -0.66 6.72
CA LEU A 14 -4.04 -1.05 7.31
C LEU A 14 -5.08 -0.01 6.92
N ASP A 15 -6.12 -0.45 6.20
CA ASP A 15 -7.36 0.28 5.99
C ASP A 15 -8.29 0.00 7.17
N MET A 16 -8.44 1.00 8.04
CA MET A 16 -9.27 0.90 9.24
C MET A 16 -10.77 0.95 8.94
N GLN A 17 -11.19 1.51 7.81
CA GLN A 17 -12.61 1.64 7.47
C GLN A 17 -13.18 0.31 7.01
N PHE A 18 -12.42 -0.44 6.22
CA PHE A 18 -12.87 -1.68 5.61
C PHE A 18 -12.19 -2.94 6.17
N GLY A 19 -11.29 -2.79 7.15
CA GLY A 19 -10.61 -3.90 7.82
C GLY A 19 -9.65 -4.66 6.90
N ARG A 20 -9.10 -3.99 5.89
CA ARG A 20 -8.18 -4.57 4.90
C ARG A 20 -6.75 -4.23 5.26
N PHE A 21 -5.82 -5.15 5.01
CA PHE A 21 -4.41 -4.90 5.23
C PHE A 21 -3.54 -5.64 4.21
N ALA A 22 -2.37 -5.09 3.94
CA ALA A 22 -1.35 -5.73 3.12
C ALA A 22 0.05 -5.30 3.54
N ILE A 23 1.02 -6.18 3.29
CA ILE A 23 2.44 -5.86 3.36
C ILE A 23 2.84 -5.40 1.96
N ILE A 24 3.29 -4.15 1.84
CA ILE A 24 3.54 -3.47 0.56
C ILE A 24 5.01 -3.08 0.48
N GLY A 25 5.66 -3.46 -0.62
CA GLY A 25 6.98 -3.01 -1.03
C GLY A 25 6.92 -2.15 -2.30
N PRO A 26 8.09 -1.65 -2.76
CA PRO A 26 8.18 -0.77 -3.93
C PRO A 26 7.62 -1.43 -5.20
N ASP A 27 7.98 -2.68 -5.46
CA ASP A 27 7.54 -3.43 -6.64
C ASP A 27 5.99 -3.58 -6.70
N ASP A 28 5.34 -3.65 -5.53
CA ASP A 28 3.88 -3.78 -5.42
C ASP A 28 3.17 -2.46 -5.82
N LEU A 29 3.85 -1.31 -5.76
CA LEU A 29 3.32 0.00 -6.20
C LEU A 29 3.44 0.22 -7.70
N GLU A 30 4.35 -0.50 -8.35
CA GLU A 30 4.52 -0.48 -9.81
C GLU A 30 3.54 -1.42 -10.52
N GLU A 31 2.95 -2.39 -9.80
CA GLU A 31 1.97 -3.32 -10.34
C GLU A 31 0.61 -2.63 -10.56
N PRO A 32 0.14 -2.49 -11.81
CA PRO A 32 -1.12 -1.80 -12.11
C PRO A 32 -2.31 -2.52 -11.46
N GLY A 33 -3.15 -1.77 -10.73
CA GLY A 33 -4.36 -2.30 -10.10
C GLY A 33 -4.15 -3.03 -8.77
N TYR A 34 -2.91 -3.16 -8.28
CA TYR A 34 -2.62 -3.90 -7.05
C TYR A 34 -3.29 -3.27 -5.81
N LEU A 35 -3.13 -1.95 -5.64
CA LEU A 35 -3.72 -1.23 -4.50
C LEU A 35 -5.25 -1.24 -4.56
N GLU A 36 -5.80 -1.06 -5.75
CA GLU A 36 -7.23 -1.10 -6.06
C GLU A 36 -7.82 -2.45 -5.65
N TYR A 37 -7.16 -3.54 -6.05
CA TYR A 37 -7.57 -4.90 -5.70
C TYR A 37 -7.53 -5.14 -4.19
N VAL A 38 -6.38 -4.85 -3.56
CA VAL A 38 -6.15 -5.12 -2.13
C VAL A 38 -7.10 -4.29 -1.26
N PHE A 39 -7.28 -3.00 -1.58
CA PHE A 39 -8.06 -2.07 -0.76
C PHE A 39 -9.51 -1.85 -1.24
N ASN A 40 -9.94 -2.50 -2.32
CA ASN A 40 -11.27 -2.30 -2.94
C ASN A 40 -11.51 -0.89 -3.47
N LYS A 41 -10.45 -0.20 -3.85
CA LYS A 41 -10.52 1.20 -4.23
C LYS A 41 -10.60 1.34 -5.74
N THR A 42 -11.21 2.41 -6.22
CA THR A 42 -11.00 2.83 -7.60
C THR A 42 -9.56 3.33 -7.78
N GLU A 43 -9.14 3.47 -9.03
CA GLU A 43 -7.81 4.03 -9.36
C GLU A 43 -7.64 5.44 -8.77
N GLU A 44 -8.68 6.28 -8.88
CA GLU A 44 -8.70 7.63 -8.28
C GLU A 44 -8.60 7.59 -6.75
N GLU A 45 -9.33 6.69 -6.08
CA GLU A 45 -9.27 6.53 -4.63
C GLU A 45 -7.93 5.95 -4.14
N ALA A 46 -7.21 5.23 -5.00
CA ALA A 46 -5.94 4.61 -4.68
C ALA A 46 -4.73 5.51 -5.00
N GLU A 47 -4.88 6.54 -5.82
CA GLU A 47 -3.77 7.39 -6.29
C GLU A 47 -3.08 8.13 -5.13
N ASP A 48 -3.83 8.80 -4.26
CA ASP A 48 -3.26 9.49 -3.09
C ASP A 48 -2.48 8.52 -2.18
N LEU A 49 -2.98 7.28 -2.03
CA LEU A 49 -2.30 6.25 -1.26
C LEU A 49 -1.04 5.77 -1.98
N ARG A 50 -1.08 5.64 -3.31
CA ARG A 50 0.06 5.25 -4.15
C ARG A 50 1.19 6.27 -4.04
N GLU A 51 0.90 7.55 -4.24
CA GLU A 51 1.88 8.63 -4.14
C GLU A 51 2.53 8.66 -2.77
N TYR A 52 1.72 8.58 -1.71
CA TYR A 52 2.21 8.56 -0.33
C TYR A 52 3.11 7.34 -0.06
N LEU A 53 2.74 6.15 -0.54
CA LEU A 53 3.54 4.94 -0.36
C LEU A 53 4.83 4.98 -1.20
N MET A 54 4.81 5.59 -2.39
CA MET A 54 6.01 5.79 -3.21
C MET A 54 7.01 6.69 -2.51
N GLU A 55 6.57 7.83 -1.96
CA GLU A 55 7.43 8.71 -1.17
C GLU A 55 7.96 8.01 0.09
N LEU A 56 7.11 7.24 0.78
CA LEU A 56 7.49 6.54 2.01
C LEU A 56 8.52 5.42 1.80
N LEU A 57 8.47 4.73 0.66
CA LEU A 57 9.33 3.59 0.34
C LEU A 57 10.57 3.97 -0.48
N SER A 58 10.67 5.23 -0.91
CA SER A 58 11.85 5.78 -1.60
C SER A 58 13.09 5.95 -0.72
#